data_AF-A0A2S9FQN3-F1
#
_entry.id   AF-A0A2S9FQN3-F1
#
_cell.length_a   1.000
_cell.length_b   1.000
_cell.length_c   1.000
_cell.angle_alpha   90.00
_cell.angle_beta   90.00
_cell.angle_gamma   90.00
#
_symmetry.space_group_name_H-M   'P 1'
#
loop_
_entity.id
_entity.type
_entity.pdbx_description
1 polymer ?
#
loop_
_entity_poly.entity_id
_entity_poly.type
_entity_poly.pdbx_seq_one_letter_code
_entity_poly.pdbx_strand_id
1 'polypeptide(L)'
;EIPVIDNISYLVGDGEHTAKLMHPGDALFVPGEPVEVLATPAAAPWMKISEAVDYLRAVAPTHAVPIHQGIIADAARPIFYGRLTEMTETDFQVLTPESAT
;
A
#
# COMPACT_ATOMS: atom_id res chain seq x y z
N GLU A 1 -21.38 -12.46 -14.75
CA GLU A 1 -20.08 -12.69 -14.07
C GLU A 1 -19.00 -11.77 -14.62
N ILE A 2 -18.34 -11.02 -13.73
CA ILE A 2 -17.14 -10.26 -14.07
C ILE A 2 -15.95 -11.23 -13.99
N PRO A 3 -15.10 -11.35 -15.02
CA PRO A 3 -13.92 -12.19 -14.96
C PRO A 3 -12.97 -11.78 -13.83
N VAL A 4 -12.47 -12.75 -13.08
CA VAL A 4 -11.39 -12.52 -12.11
C VAL A 4 -10.08 -12.48 -12.90
N ILE A 5 -9.36 -11.38 -12.77
CA ILE A 5 -8.05 -11.19 -13.42
C ILE A 5 -6.98 -11.63 -12.43
N ASP A 6 -6.02 -12.43 -12.90
CA ASP A 6 -4.87 -12.81 -12.10
C ASP A 6 -4.08 -11.57 -11.69
N ASN A 7 -3.65 -11.55 -10.44
CA ASN A 7 -2.90 -10.46 -9.89
C ASN A 7 -1.60 -10.97 -9.28
N ILE A 8 -0.54 -10.18 -9.42
CA ILE A 8 0.82 -10.52 -9.03
C ILE A 8 1.30 -9.49 -8.02
N SER A 9 1.68 -9.97 -6.85
CA SER A 9 2.46 -9.19 -5.89
C SER A 9 3.94 -9.39 -6.14
N TYR A 10 4.70 -8.31 -6.13
CA TYR A 10 6.15 -8.33 -6.24
C TYR A 10 6.75 -8.08 -4.85
N LEU A 11 7.61 -8.98 -4.41
CA LEU A 11 8.52 -8.76 -3.30
C LEU A 11 9.92 -8.58 -3.88
N VAL A 12 10.51 -7.43 -3.60
CA VAL A 12 11.84 -7.05 -4.07
C VAL A 12 12.73 -6.88 -2.86
N GLY A 13 13.86 -7.57 -2.89
CA GLY A 13 14.82 -7.60 -1.80
C GLY A 13 16.24 -7.61 -2.32
N ASP A 14 17.17 -7.88 -1.40
CA ASP A 14 18.56 -8.16 -1.71
C ASP A 14 18.97 -9.54 -1.15
N GLY A 15 20.28 -9.79 -1.04
CA GLY A 15 20.79 -11.06 -0.53
C GLY A 15 20.55 -11.30 0.96
N GLU A 16 20.14 -10.27 1.71
CA GLU A 16 19.95 -10.34 3.17
C GLU A 16 18.48 -10.28 3.56
N HIS A 17 17.68 -9.46 2.86
CA HIS A 17 16.25 -9.31 3.12
C HIS A 17 15.44 -9.41 1.84
N THR A 18 14.66 -10.47 1.71
CA THR A 18 13.87 -10.80 0.51
C THR A 18 12.72 -9.82 0.23
N ALA A 19 12.29 -9.03 1.21
CA ALA A 19 11.08 -8.22 1.17
C ALA A 19 11.31 -6.75 1.60
N LYS A 20 12.37 -6.13 1.07
CA LYS A 20 12.64 -4.70 1.31
C LYS A 20 11.54 -3.80 0.75
N LEU A 21 11.00 -4.14 -0.41
CA LEU A 21 9.84 -3.47 -1.00
C LEU A 21 8.80 -4.52 -1.42
N MET A 22 7.56 -4.30 -1.03
CA MET A 22 6.42 -5.02 -1.57
C MET A 22 5.53 -4.11 -2.39
N HIS A 23 5.24 -4.52 -3.62
CA HIS A 23 4.16 -3.95 -4.44
C HIS A 23 3.05 -5.00 -4.61
N PRO A 24 1.88 -4.83 -3.98
CA PRO A 24 0.85 -5.88 -3.94
C PRO A 24 0.02 -5.99 -5.22
N GLY A 25 0.11 -5.00 -6.12
CA GLY A 25 -0.79 -4.90 -7.27
C GLY A 25 -2.19 -4.47 -6.84
N ASP A 26 -3.21 -5.03 -7.47
CA ASP A 26 -4.64 -4.79 -7.17
C ASP A 26 -5.22 -5.82 -6.17
N ALA A 27 -4.51 -6.03 -5.06
CA ALA A 27 -4.86 -7.04 -4.06
C ALA A 27 -4.39 -6.62 -2.66
N LEU A 28 -4.96 -7.28 -1.65
CA LEU A 28 -4.59 -7.15 -0.24
C LEU A 28 -3.98 -8.47 0.25
N PHE A 29 -2.91 -8.91 -0.41
CA PHE A 29 -2.21 -10.16 -0.12
C PHE A 29 -1.18 -9.97 0.99
N VAL A 30 -1.28 -10.70 2.09
CA VAL A 30 -0.31 -10.62 3.20
C VAL A 30 0.81 -11.63 2.96
N PRO A 31 2.09 -11.20 2.82
CA PRO A 31 3.20 -12.12 2.59
C PRO A 31 3.60 -12.84 3.88
N GLY A 32 4.26 -13.98 3.74
CA GLY A 32 4.87 -14.71 4.87
C GLY A 32 6.24 -14.16 5.32
N GLU A 33 6.71 -13.10 4.68
CA GLU A 33 8.01 -12.45 4.94
C GLU A 33 7.79 -11.06 5.54
N PRO A 34 8.63 -10.62 6.50
CA PRO A 34 8.51 -9.28 7.07
C PRO A 34 8.80 -8.22 6.00
N VAL A 35 7.87 -7.31 5.76
CA VAL A 35 8.01 -6.26 4.73
C VAL A 35 8.63 -5.00 5.35
N GLU A 36 9.68 -4.45 4.73
CA GLU A 36 10.24 -3.17 5.19
C GLU A 36 9.40 -1.98 4.67
N VAL A 37 9.20 -1.89 3.35
CA VAL A 37 8.40 -0.85 2.71
C VAL A 37 7.23 -1.47 1.95
N LEU A 38 6.00 -1.03 2.24
CA LEU A 38 4.80 -1.43 1.52
C LEU A 38 4.28 -0.30 0.62
N ALA A 39 4.21 -0.56 -0.69
CA ALA A 39 3.41 0.25 -1.60
C ALA A 39 1.92 -0.04 -1.34
N THR A 40 1.28 0.78 -0.51
CA THR A 40 -0.04 0.51 0.08
C THR A 40 -1.15 1.05 -0.81
N PRO A 41 -2.10 0.21 -1.28
CA PRO A 41 -3.28 0.68 -2.00
C PRO A 41 -4.09 1.64 -1.13
N ALA A 42 -4.06 2.93 -1.47
CA ALA A 42 -4.75 3.97 -0.70
C ALA A 42 -6.22 4.09 -1.10
N ALA A 43 -6.56 3.81 -2.36
CA ALA A 43 -7.92 3.69 -2.84
C ALA A 43 -7.94 2.86 -4.14
N ALA A 44 -9.03 2.13 -4.36
CA ALA A 44 -9.32 1.50 -5.64
C ALA A 44 -10.83 1.27 -5.77
N PRO A 45 -11.38 1.07 -6.98
CA PRO A 45 -12.82 0.80 -7.18
C PRO A 45 -13.31 -0.50 -6.53
N TRP A 46 -12.38 -1.39 -6.15
CA TRP A 46 -12.64 -2.73 -5.63
C TRP A 46 -12.43 -2.86 -4.11
N MET A 47 -12.07 -1.78 -3.40
CA MET A 47 -11.76 -1.83 -1.96
C MET A 47 -12.42 -0.71 -1.14
N LYS A 48 -12.49 -0.94 0.17
CA LYS A 48 -12.85 0.04 1.21
C LYS A 48 -11.60 0.55 1.94
N ILE A 49 -11.68 1.77 2.48
CA ILE A 49 -10.60 2.34 3.30
C ILE A 49 -10.31 1.46 4.53
N SER A 50 -11.33 0.87 5.13
CA SER A 50 -11.17 -0.04 6.28
C SER A 50 -10.33 -1.27 5.92
N GLU A 51 -10.44 -1.78 4.70
CA GLU A 51 -9.67 -2.94 4.23
C GLU A 51 -8.20 -2.57 4.04
N ALA A 52 -7.88 -1.33 3.63
CA ALA A 52 -6.51 -0.83 3.59
C ALA A 52 -5.90 -0.72 5.00
N VAL A 53 -6.68 -0.27 5.98
CA VAL A 53 -6.25 -0.18 7.39
C VAL A 53 -5.96 -1.57 7.94
N ASP A 54 -6.88 -2.52 7.73
CA ASP A 54 -6.69 -3.91 8.19
C ASP A 54 -5.51 -4.57 7.49
N TYR A 55 -5.30 -4.26 6.21
CA TYR A 55 -4.16 -4.75 5.44
C TYR A 55 -2.82 -4.22 5.97
N LEU A 56 -2.72 -2.92 6.26
CA LEU A 56 -1.52 -2.34 6.87
C LEU A 56 -1.21 -2.99 8.22
N ARG A 57 -2.22 -3.22 9.06
CA ARG A 57 -2.04 -3.91 10.35
C ARG A 57 -1.60 -5.36 10.19
N ALA A 58 -2.10 -6.05 9.16
CA ALA A 58 -1.78 -7.44 8.91
C ALA A 58 -0.36 -7.63 8.33
N VAL A 59 0.06 -6.75 7.42
CA VAL A 59 1.44 -6.76 6.88
C VAL A 59 2.43 -6.21 7.89
N ALA A 60 2.01 -5.24 8.71
CA ALA A 60 2.83 -4.53 9.71
C ALA A 60 4.20 -4.07 9.17
N PRO A 61 4.25 -3.36 8.02
CA PRO A 61 5.52 -2.92 7.47
C PRO A 61 6.12 -1.79 8.31
N THR A 62 7.43 -1.61 8.23
CA THR A 62 8.12 -0.47 8.87
C THR A 62 7.61 0.84 8.27
N HIS A 63 7.58 0.93 6.94
CA HIS A 63 7.13 2.10 6.19
C HIS A 63 6.04 1.74 5.18
N ALA A 64 5.16 2.69 4.90
CA ALA A 64 4.15 2.55 3.86
C ALA A 64 4.06 3.81 2.99
N VAL A 65 3.94 3.63 1.68
CA VAL A 65 3.77 4.70 0.69
C VAL A 65 2.50 4.47 -0.10
N PRO A 66 1.61 5.48 -0.30
CA PRO A 66 0.37 5.28 -1.04
C PRO A 66 0.61 5.01 -2.53
N ILE A 67 -0.09 3.98 -3.03
CA ILE A 67 -0.33 3.73 -4.45
C ILE A 67 -1.85 3.76 -4.76
N HIS A 68 -2.20 3.79 -6.05
CA HIS A 68 -3.59 3.87 -6.55
C HIS A 68 -4.39 5.15 -6.18
N GLN A 69 -3.77 6.12 -5.53
CA GLN A 69 -4.37 7.39 -5.11
C GLN A 69 -4.81 8.33 -6.24
N GLY A 70 -4.50 8.01 -7.51
CA GLY A 70 -4.78 8.87 -8.66
C GLY A 70 -6.27 9.14 -8.88
N ILE A 71 -7.14 8.26 -8.38
CA ILE A 71 -8.60 8.43 -8.45
C ILE A 71 -9.16 9.35 -7.34
N ILE A 72 -8.35 9.70 -6.35
CA ILE A 72 -8.76 10.53 -5.21
C ILE A 72 -8.48 12.00 -5.56
N ALA A 73 -9.54 12.81 -5.55
CA ALA A 73 -9.39 14.27 -5.64
C ALA A 73 -8.49 14.79 -4.50
N ASP A 74 -7.65 15.79 -4.77
CA ASP A 74 -6.68 16.30 -3.79
C ASP A 74 -7.32 16.68 -2.45
N ALA A 75 -8.49 17.33 -2.50
CA ALA A 75 -9.24 17.73 -1.30
C ALA A 75 -9.78 16.54 -0.47
N ALA A 76 -9.90 15.36 -1.08
CA ALA A 76 -10.38 14.15 -0.41
C ALA A 76 -9.24 13.28 0.15
N ARG A 77 -7.99 13.46 -0.31
CA ARG A 77 -6.83 12.68 0.15
C ARG A 77 -6.65 12.65 1.68
N PRO A 78 -6.87 13.75 2.43
CA PRO A 78 -6.76 13.71 3.90
C PRO A 78 -7.70 12.70 4.57
N ILE A 79 -8.85 12.40 3.96
CA ILE A 79 -9.81 11.42 4.51
C ILE A 79 -9.23 9.99 4.43
N PHE A 80 -8.57 9.66 3.31
CA PHE A 80 -7.99 8.35 3.09
C PHE A 80 -6.67 8.19 3.87
N TYR A 81 -5.74 9.12 3.65
CA TYR A 81 -4.41 9.05 4.26
C TYR A 81 -4.48 9.19 5.78
N GLY A 82 -5.37 10.04 6.29
CA GLY A 82 -5.58 10.19 7.74
C GLY A 82 -5.95 8.86 8.40
N ARG A 83 -6.76 8.01 7.77
CA ARG A 83 -7.09 6.69 8.34
C ARG A 83 -5.89 5.74 8.35
N LEU A 84 -5.08 5.75 7.29
CA LEU A 84 -3.88 4.92 7.21
C LEU A 84 -2.81 5.35 8.22
N THR A 85 -2.67 6.67 8.44
CA THR A 85 -1.74 7.23 9.43
C THR A 85 -2.24 7.09 10.87
N GLU A 86 -3.51 7.36 11.16
CA GLU A 86 -4.04 7.44 12.53
C GLU A 86 -4.39 6.07 13.13
N MET A 87 -4.65 5.06 12.30
CA MET A 87 -5.20 3.78 12.76
C MET A 87 -4.20 2.63 12.70
N THR A 88 -2.93 2.91 12.38
CA THR A 88 -1.86 1.93 12.26
C THR A 88 -0.60 2.45 12.95
N GLU A 89 0.34 1.57 13.31
CA GLU A 89 1.64 1.96 13.88
C GLU A 89 2.72 2.12 12.80
N THR A 90 2.39 1.82 11.54
CA THR A 90 3.30 1.94 10.40
C THR A 90 3.65 3.40 10.14
N ASP A 91 4.92 3.66 9.80
CA ASP A 91 5.34 4.97 9.32
C ASP A 91 4.82 5.23 7.90
N PHE A 92 3.64 5.84 7.82
CA PHE A 92 2.98 6.14 6.56
C PHE A 92 3.52 7.45 5.95
N GLN A 93 4.24 7.34 4.84
CA GLN A 93 4.93 8.43 4.18
C GLN A 93 4.29 8.75 2.82
N VAL A 94 3.81 9.99 2.66
CA VAL A 94 3.39 10.51 1.36
C VAL A 94 4.60 11.13 0.67
N LEU A 95 5.11 10.48 -0.37
CA LEU A 95 6.25 10.97 -1.13
C LEU A 95 5.86 12.14 -2.02
N THR A 96 6.72 13.16 -2.06
CA THR A 96 6.60 14.24 -3.06
C THR A 96 6.90 13.67 -4.45
N PRO A 97 6.12 14.03 -5.48
CA PRO A 97 6.44 13.65 -6.86
C PRO A 97 7.88 14.06 -7.21
N GLU A 98 8.63 13.13 -7.78
CA GLU A 98 9.97 13.42 -8.27
C GLU A 98 9.91 14.45 -9.41
N SER A 99 10.79 15.44 -9.35
CA SER A 99 11.10 16.28 -10.51
C SER A 99 12.20 15.58 -11.30
N ALA A 100 11.92 15.19 -12.54
CA ALA A 100 12.92 14.62 -13.45
C ALA A 100 13.98 15.69 -13.81
N THR A 101 14.94 15.90 -12.91
CA THR A 101 16.11 16.79 -13.06
C THR A 101 17.38 16.00 -12.82
#